data_AF-A0A2X1LCU1-F1
#
_entry.id   AF-A0A2X1LCU1-F1
#
_cell.length_a   1.000
_cell.length_b   1.000
_cell.length_c   1.000
_cell.angle_alpha   90.00
_cell.angle_beta   90.00
_cell.angle_gamma   90.00
#
_symmetry.space_group_name_H-M   'P 1'
#
loop_
_entity.id
_entity.type
_entity.pdbx_description
1 polymer ?
#
loop_
_entity_poly.entity_id
_entity_poly.type
_entity_poly.pdbx_seq_one_letter_code
_entity_poly.pdbx_strand_id
1 'polypeptide(L)'
;MVTWIQMYMPMGGLGLSALVALIPIIFFFVALAVLRLKGHVAGAITLILSILIAIFAFKMPIDMAFAAAGYGFIYGLWPIAWIICRGGVPV
;
A
#
# COMPACT_ATOMS: atom_id res chain seq x y z
N MET A 1 21.87 2.33 -11.47
CA MET A 1 20.53 2.49 -10.87
C MET A 1 19.75 3.47 -11.72
N VAL A 2 18.61 3.05 -12.30
CA VAL A 2 17.68 3.99 -12.93
C VAL A 2 16.83 4.58 -11.82
N THR A 3 16.98 5.86 -11.55
CA THR A 3 16.18 6.59 -10.57
C THR A 3 14.86 7.01 -11.23
N TRP A 4 13.78 6.30 -10.93
CA TRP A 4 12.46 6.82 -11.29
C TRP A 4 12.14 8.02 -10.41
N ILE A 5 11.78 9.12 -11.04
CA ILE A 5 11.43 10.36 -10.35
C ILE A 5 9.93 10.32 -10.08
N GLN A 6 9.57 10.37 -8.80
CA GLN A 6 8.17 10.38 -8.41
C GLN A 6 7.50 11.66 -8.87
N MET A 7 6.59 11.53 -9.84
CA MET A 7 5.77 12.64 -10.29
C MET A 7 4.57 12.76 -9.35
N TYR A 8 4.56 13.80 -8.49
CA TYR A 8 3.52 14.03 -7.49
C TYR A 8 2.22 14.61 -8.07
N MET A 9 2.25 15.12 -9.31
CA MET A 9 1.14 15.82 -9.96
C MET A 9 0.69 15.15 -11.28
N PRO A 10 0.41 13.83 -11.33
CA PRO A 10 -0.02 13.17 -12.57
C PRO A 10 -1.39 13.64 -13.08
N MET A 11 -2.22 14.28 -12.23
CA MET A 11 -3.61 14.68 -12.54
C MET A 11 -3.83 16.20 -12.50
N GLY A 12 -2.76 17.00 -12.61
CA GLY A 12 -2.86 18.46 -12.75
C GLY A 12 -2.95 19.27 -11.45
N GLY A 13 -2.98 18.62 -10.27
CA GLY A 13 -2.95 19.31 -8.97
C GLY A 13 -2.72 18.37 -7.78
N LEU A 14 -2.05 18.86 -6.74
CA LEU A 14 -1.73 18.12 -5.51
C LEU A 14 -2.98 17.53 -4.83
N GLY A 15 -4.07 18.30 -4.78
CA GLY A 15 -5.32 17.86 -4.12
C GLY A 15 -6.00 16.67 -4.82
N LEU A 16 -6.05 16.68 -6.16
CA LEU A 16 -6.64 15.58 -6.94
C LEU A 16 -5.82 14.30 -6.82
N SER A 17 -4.49 14.41 -6.90
CA SER A 17 -3.59 13.26 -6.74
C SER A 17 -3.63 12.71 -5.31
N ALA A 18 -3.77 13.55 -4.29
CA ALA A 18 -3.96 13.12 -2.91
C ALA A 18 -5.28 12.36 -2.69
N LEU A 19 -6.39 12.84 -3.28
CA LEU A 19 -7.68 12.15 -3.22
C LEU A 19 -7.60 10.75 -3.84
N VAL A 20 -6.90 10.62 -4.96
CA VAL A 20 -6.74 9.33 -5.66
C VAL A 20 -5.84 8.37 -4.87
N ALA A 21 -4.79 8.88 -4.24
CA ALA A 21 -3.94 8.09 -3.34
C ALA A 21 -4.70 7.58 -2.10
N LEU A 22 -5.82 8.23 -1.73
CA LEU A 22 -6.62 7.90 -0.55
C LEU A 22 -7.68 6.80 -0.85
N ILE A 23 -7.97 6.53 -2.12
CA ILE A 23 -8.95 5.50 -2.55
C ILE A 23 -8.68 4.11 -1.94
N PRO A 24 -7.45 3.55 -2.01
CA PRO A 24 -7.18 2.21 -1.46
C PRO A 24 -7.38 2.16 0.06
N ILE A 25 -7.09 3.27 0.75
CA ILE A 25 -7.21 3.40 2.20
C ILE A 25 -8.68 3.39 2.61
N ILE A 26 -9.52 4.21 1.96
CA ILE A 26 -10.97 4.17 2.20
C ILE A 26 -11.51 2.78 1.91
N PHE A 27 -11.12 2.18 0.78
CA PHE A 27 -11.60 0.86 0.40
C PHE A 27 -11.22 -0.20 1.44
N PHE A 28 -10.01 -0.14 2.00
CA PHE A 28 -9.57 -1.03 3.08
C PHE A 28 -10.44 -0.86 4.34
N PHE A 29 -10.69 0.37 4.76
CA PHE A 29 -11.56 0.63 5.92
C PHE A 29 -13.00 0.16 5.69
N VAL A 30 -13.56 0.42 4.51
CA VAL A 30 -14.92 -0.04 4.16
C VAL A 30 -14.99 -1.56 4.12
N ALA A 31 -13.96 -2.24 3.57
CA ALA A 31 -13.89 -3.69 3.52
C ALA A 31 -13.86 -4.34 4.92
N LEU A 32 -13.23 -3.68 5.89
CA LEU A 32 -13.18 -4.15 7.27
C LEU A 32 -14.43 -3.76 8.09
N ALA A 33 -14.82 -2.48 8.05
CA ALA A 33 -15.87 -1.93 8.90
C ALA A 33 -17.28 -2.30 8.42
N VAL A 34 -17.50 -2.32 7.09
CA VAL A 34 -18.82 -2.56 6.49
C VAL A 34 -18.97 -4.00 6.05
N LEU A 35 -18.03 -4.50 5.23
CA LEU A 35 -18.12 -5.84 4.64
C LEU A 35 -17.70 -6.96 5.61
N ARG A 36 -17.11 -6.61 6.77
CA ARG A 36 -16.65 -7.56 7.81
C ARG A 36 -15.83 -8.72 7.24
N LEU A 37 -15.02 -8.46 6.22
CA LEU A 37 -14.17 -9.46 5.62
C LEU A 37 -13.04 -9.86 6.58
N LYS A 38 -12.56 -11.10 6.45
CA LYS A 38 -11.34 -11.54 7.16
C LYS A 38 -10.19 -10.60 6.77
N GLY A 39 -9.43 -10.11 7.75
CA GLY A 39 -8.39 -9.11 7.54
C GLY A 39 -7.38 -9.48 6.44
N HIS A 40 -7.04 -10.76 6.32
CA HIS A 40 -6.16 -11.25 5.25
C HIS A 40 -6.76 -11.07 3.84
N VAL A 41 -8.07 -11.24 3.69
CA VAL A 41 -8.77 -11.09 2.41
C VAL A 41 -8.92 -9.61 2.06
N ALA A 42 -9.34 -8.78 3.02
CA ALA A 42 -9.43 -7.34 2.83
C ALA A 42 -8.06 -6.74 2.45
N GLY A 43 -6.99 -7.16 3.15
CA GLY A 43 -5.61 -6.75 2.86
C GLY A 43 -5.14 -7.17 1.47
N ALA A 44 -5.42 -8.42 1.05
CA ALA A 44 -5.03 -8.89 -0.27
C ALA A 44 -5.71 -8.12 -1.41
N ILE A 45 -7.02 -7.88 -1.30
CA ILE A 45 -7.78 -7.15 -2.33
C ILE A 45 -7.32 -5.69 -2.40
N THR A 46 -7.09 -5.05 -1.25
CA THR A 46 -6.64 -3.65 -1.18
C THR A 46 -5.22 -3.46 -1.69
N LEU A 47 -4.33 -4.43 -1.47
CA LEU A 47 -3.00 -4.45 -2.07
C LEU A 47 -3.08 -4.46 -3.60
N ILE A 48 -3.87 -5.38 -4.17
CA ILE A 48 -4.07 -5.48 -5.62
C ILE A 48 -4.64 -4.17 -6.17
N LEU A 49 -5.66 -3.61 -5.51
CA LEU A 49 -6.27 -2.35 -5.89
C LEU A 49 -5.26 -1.19 -5.85
N SER A 50 -4.43 -1.12 -4.81
CA SER A 50 -3.40 -0.10 -4.67
C SER A 50 -2.33 -0.20 -5.78
N ILE A 51 -1.92 -1.42 -6.16
CA ILE A 51 -0.96 -1.64 -7.26
C ILE A 51 -1.57 -1.17 -8.58
N LEU A 52 -2.84 -1.49 -8.85
CA LEU A 52 -3.54 -1.03 -10.05
C LEU A 52 -3.58 0.50 -10.11
N ILE A 53 -3.93 1.17 -9.01
CA ILE A 53 -3.96 2.63 -8.96
C ILE A 53 -2.55 3.23 -9.16
N ALA A 54 -1.51 2.64 -8.57
CA ALA A 54 -0.13 3.10 -8.75
C ALA A 54 0.32 3.02 -10.23
N ILE A 55 -0.04 1.94 -10.93
CA ILE A 55 0.32 1.75 -12.34
C ILE A 55 -0.51 2.67 -13.24
N PHE A 56 -1.84 2.68 -13.09
CA PHE A 56 -2.73 3.39 -14.01
C PHE A 56 -2.82 4.91 -13.73
N ALA A 57 -2.88 5.33 -12.46
CA ALA A 57 -3.04 6.74 -12.11
C ALA A 57 -1.71 7.48 -11.96
N PHE A 58 -0.68 6.82 -11.40
CA PHE A 58 0.63 7.43 -11.16
C PHE A 58 1.69 7.07 -12.21
N LYS A 59 1.33 6.25 -13.22
CA LYS A 59 2.22 5.80 -14.30
C LYS A 59 3.54 5.22 -13.77
N MET A 60 3.47 4.54 -12.62
CA MET A 60 4.63 3.90 -12.02
C MET A 60 5.03 2.66 -12.84
N PRO A 61 6.33 2.42 -13.10
CA PRO A 61 6.80 1.20 -13.75
C PRO A 61 6.38 -0.03 -12.95
N ILE A 62 5.94 -1.08 -13.65
CA ILE A 62 5.42 -2.31 -13.04
C ILE A 62 6.45 -2.94 -12.10
N ASP A 63 7.72 -2.99 -12.53
CA ASP A 63 8.82 -3.52 -11.72
C ASP A 63 8.95 -2.82 -10.37
N MET A 64 8.78 -1.49 -10.37
CA MET A 64 8.86 -0.69 -9.16
C MET A 64 7.60 -0.82 -8.29
N ALA A 65 6.43 -0.97 -8.90
CA ALA A 65 5.19 -1.18 -8.15
C ALA A 65 5.22 -2.51 -7.37
N PHE A 66 5.68 -3.59 -8.01
CA PHE A 66 5.87 -4.89 -7.33
C PHE A 66 7.00 -4.84 -6.31
N ALA A 67 8.13 -4.19 -6.63
CA ALA A 67 9.19 -3.99 -5.66
C ALA A 67 8.70 -3.24 -4.42
N ALA A 68 7.96 -2.13 -4.59
CA ALA A 68 7.39 -1.36 -3.49
C ALA A 68 6.41 -2.18 -2.63
N ALA A 69 5.56 -2.99 -3.26
CA ALA A 69 4.67 -3.91 -2.56
C ALA A 69 5.45 -4.95 -1.73
N GLY A 70 6.49 -5.55 -2.31
CA GLY A 70 7.36 -6.51 -1.63
C GLY A 70 8.13 -5.89 -0.47
N TYR A 71 8.70 -4.70 -0.68
CA TYR A 71 9.35 -3.94 0.39
C TYR A 71 8.36 -3.64 1.52
N GLY A 72 7.17 -3.13 1.21
CA GLY A 72 6.13 -2.86 2.20
C GLY A 72 5.77 -4.10 3.01
N PHE A 73 5.65 -5.26 2.37
CA PHE A 73 5.37 -6.53 3.05
C PHE A 73 6.50 -6.94 4.02
N ILE A 74 7.76 -6.88 3.57
CA ILE A 74 8.93 -7.21 4.40
C ILE A 74 9.07 -6.22 5.56
N TYR A 75 8.91 -4.92 5.30
CA TYR A 75 8.94 -3.89 6.34
C TYR A 75 7.81 -4.04 7.36
N GLY A 76 6.64 -4.54 6.93
CA GLY A 76 5.54 -4.87 7.84
C GLY A 76 5.81 -6.12 8.68
N LEU A 77 6.47 -7.13 8.11
CA LEU A 77 6.84 -8.36 8.82
C LEU A 77 8.00 -8.16 9.80
N TRP A 78 8.94 -7.26 9.50
CA TRP A 78 10.12 -7.01 10.33
C TRP A 78 9.81 -6.72 11.81
N PRO A 79 8.93 -5.76 12.18
CA PRO A 79 8.57 -5.53 13.57
C PRO A 79 7.86 -6.73 14.20
N ILE A 80 7.03 -7.46 13.44
CA ILE A 80 6.32 -8.66 13.92
C ILE A 80 7.33 -9.77 14.27
N ALA A 81 8.30 -10.02 13.38
CA ALA A 81 9.38 -10.98 13.61
C ALA A 81 10.23 -10.60 14.83
N TRP A 82 10.50 -9.32 15.02
CA TRP A 82 11.26 -8.81 16.16
C TRP A 82 10.51 -8.95 17.49
N ILE A 83 9.17 -8.76 17.49
CA ILE A 83 8.31 -9.01 18.66
C ILE A 83 8.37 -10.48 19.08
N ILE A 84 8.32 -11.39 18.11
CA ILE A 84 8.39 -12.84 18.37
C ILE A 84 9.79 -13.22 18.89
N CYS A 85 10.84 -12.69 18.27
CA CYS A 85 12.23 -13.00 18.65
C CYS A 85 12.60 -12.49 20.05
N ARG A 86 12.13 -11.30 20.44
CA ARG A 86 12.39 -10.73 21.79
C ARG A 86 11.54 -11.34 22.91
N GLY A 87 10.63 -12.27 22.60
CA GLY A 87 9.81 -12.93 23.62
C GLY A 87 8.90 -11.93 24.34
N GLY A 88 7.94 -11.36 23.61
CA GLY A 88 6.74 -10.73 24.17
C GLY A 88 6.92 -9.79 25.37
N VAL A 89 7.32 -8.54 25.13
CA VAL A 89 6.95 -7.40 26.01
C VAL A 89 6.71 -6.17 25.15
N PRO A 90 5.60 -5.43 25.32
CA PRO A 90 5.36 -4.18 24.62
C PRO A 90 6.17 -3.06 25.29
N VAL A 91 7.03 -2.40 24.52
CA VAL A 91 7.38 -0.98 24.68
C VAL A 91 7.60 -0.36 23.31
#